data_AF-A0A971W7Q7-F1
#
_entry.id   AF-A0A971W7Q7-F1
#
_cell.length_a   1.000
_cell.length_b   1.000
_cell.length_c   1.000
_cell.angle_alpha   90.00
_cell.angle_beta   90.00
_cell.angle_gamma   90.00
#
_symmetry.space_group_name_H-M   'P 1'
#
loop_
_entity.id
_entity.type
_entity.pdbx_description
1 polymer ?
#
loop_
_entity_poly.entity_id
_entity_poly.type
_entity_poly.pdbx_seq_one_letter_code
_entity_poly.pdbx_strand_id
1 'polypeptide(L)'
;MKKIFAVLFFFAVASAILFSPALASESPPVKLGNEVLFSRYFHLIKGKKVGLVTNQSGVNSRGISTIDLLAENELVTLVALYAPEHGLDGKAKAGEYVESSRHPKLDIPVYSLYGPTRMPTKAMLQDIDLLLYDIQDIGARTYTYISTLNYCMVAAKKYNKPIIVLDRPNPLGGMIVEGPVLEDPFQSFVGIDNLPKAHGMTVGELALFFNRKINADLTVIPMEGYKRNMIYQDTGLPWIATSPNIPDLQSVFGYMATGLGEGTGVFQADKFKWIGGKGLNAAKYAETLNQAKLPGVSFIPEQRGDAGGVRLKINNYYTFNPAKTGIYALSLAFLQGDFKVPKSGDTIVMFDKIMGTDKIGQYLEQGLLPQQIETNYAPALQKFKEERKKYLLSDYNPGIVIMVNGRPLFFDAAPFLDANHRVMVPLRGVAEALGAGVQWNPEQRTVTIKKEETNIVFLIDSTRALLNGKEMQMDTSPVIKKGRTMIPVRYTGEYLDANVHWDSALQAVWITGKTAANVP
;
A
#
# COMPACT_ATOMS: atom_id res chain seq x y z
N MET A 1 11.33 -38.05 -70.26
CA MET A 1 9.94 -37.91 -69.78
C MET A 1 9.74 -38.82 -68.58
N LYS A 2 9.08 -38.30 -67.56
CA LYS A 2 8.96 -38.79 -66.18
C LYS A 2 8.28 -40.16 -66.06
N LYS A 3 8.75 -41.00 -65.13
CA LYS A 3 7.98 -41.51 -63.97
C LYS A 3 8.83 -42.53 -63.19
N ILE A 4 9.22 -42.17 -61.96
CA ILE A 4 9.74 -43.09 -60.94
C ILE A 4 8.82 -42.98 -59.72
N PHE A 5 8.47 -44.13 -59.17
CA PHE A 5 7.62 -44.37 -58.01
C PHE A 5 8.14 -43.67 -56.75
N ALA A 6 7.24 -43.05 -55.97
CA ALA A 6 7.49 -42.67 -54.59
C ALA A 6 6.42 -43.32 -53.70
N VAL A 7 6.91 -44.14 -52.76
CA VAL A 7 6.15 -44.83 -51.71
C VAL A 7 5.79 -43.81 -50.63
N LEU A 8 4.51 -43.68 -50.32
CA LEU A 8 4.00 -42.85 -49.21
C LEU A 8 3.97 -43.68 -47.92
N PHE A 9 4.89 -43.38 -47.01
CA PHE A 9 4.85 -43.83 -45.62
C PHE A 9 3.86 -42.95 -44.84
N PHE A 10 2.75 -43.54 -44.38
CA PHE A 10 1.82 -42.89 -43.45
C PHE A 10 2.37 -43.01 -42.02
N PHE A 11 2.89 -41.93 -41.46
CA PHE A 11 3.15 -41.83 -40.02
C PHE A 11 1.87 -41.35 -39.33
N ALA A 12 1.20 -42.26 -38.63
CA ALA A 12 0.14 -41.91 -37.70
C ALA A 12 0.77 -41.36 -36.41
N VAL A 13 0.80 -40.04 -36.25
CA VAL A 13 1.13 -39.38 -34.98
C VAL A 13 -0.15 -39.31 -34.16
N ALA A 14 -0.28 -40.19 -33.18
CA ALA A 14 -1.32 -40.08 -32.16
C ALA A 14 -0.99 -38.90 -31.24
N SER A 15 -1.68 -37.76 -31.43
CA SER A 15 -1.64 -36.63 -30.50
C SER A 15 -2.41 -36.99 -29.24
N ALA A 16 -1.70 -37.42 -28.20
CA ALA A 16 -2.23 -37.45 -26.84
C ALA A 16 -2.45 -36.00 -26.38
N ILE A 17 -3.71 -35.55 -26.40
CA ILE A 17 -4.13 -34.30 -25.76
C ILE A 17 -4.03 -34.55 -24.25
N LEU A 18 -2.89 -34.18 -23.67
CA LEU A 18 -2.73 -34.03 -22.24
C LEU A 18 -3.63 -32.87 -21.80
N PHE A 19 -4.82 -33.19 -21.31
CA PHE A 19 -5.60 -32.28 -20.48
C PHE A 19 -4.74 -31.94 -19.25
N SER A 20 -4.04 -30.82 -19.30
CA SER A 20 -3.53 -30.20 -18.09
C SER A 20 -4.77 -29.85 -17.26
N PRO A 21 -4.89 -30.31 -16.01
CA PRO A 21 -5.94 -29.79 -15.14
C PRO A 21 -5.73 -28.28 -15.11
N ALA A 22 -6.75 -27.52 -15.47
CA ALA A 22 -6.76 -26.09 -15.22
C ALA A 22 -6.36 -25.94 -13.75
N LEU A 23 -5.23 -25.25 -13.49
CA LEU A 23 -4.87 -24.83 -12.15
C LEU A 23 -6.14 -24.22 -11.57
N ALA A 24 -6.73 -24.91 -10.59
CA ALA A 24 -7.86 -24.37 -9.86
C ALA A 24 -7.40 -22.99 -9.40
N SER A 25 -8.07 -21.94 -9.87
CA SER A 25 -7.82 -20.59 -9.38
C SER A 25 -8.02 -20.66 -7.87
N GLU A 26 -6.92 -20.71 -7.11
CA GLU A 26 -7.00 -20.58 -5.67
C GLU A 26 -7.81 -19.31 -5.41
N SER A 27 -8.82 -19.41 -4.54
CA SER A 27 -9.60 -18.23 -4.15
C SER A 27 -8.63 -17.17 -3.64
N PRO A 28 -8.83 -15.87 -3.96
CA PRO A 28 -7.94 -14.83 -3.48
C PRO A 28 -7.73 -14.96 -1.96
N PRO A 29 -6.49 -14.82 -1.46
CA PRO A 29 -6.19 -14.99 -0.04
C PRO A 29 -6.92 -13.98 0.87
N VAL A 30 -7.48 -12.91 0.29
CA VAL A 30 -8.19 -11.86 1.00
C VAL A 30 -9.67 -11.85 0.62
N LYS A 31 -10.56 -11.85 1.63
CA LYS A 31 -11.97 -11.49 1.45
C LYS A 31 -12.20 -10.05 1.84
N LEU A 32 -12.87 -9.32 0.96
CA LEU A 32 -13.16 -7.90 1.13
C LEU A 32 -14.25 -7.66 2.18
N GLY A 33 -14.31 -6.45 2.75
CA GLY A 33 -15.32 -6.10 3.76
C GLY A 33 -16.76 -6.29 3.27
N ASN A 34 -17.02 -6.13 1.96
CA ASN A 34 -18.34 -6.41 1.40
C ASN A 34 -18.68 -7.91 1.42
N GLU A 35 -17.74 -8.81 1.14
CA GLU A 35 -17.94 -10.26 1.25
C GLU A 35 -18.12 -10.71 2.70
N VAL A 36 -17.34 -10.11 3.61
CA VAL A 36 -17.44 -10.37 5.05
C VAL A 36 -18.78 -9.88 5.60
N LEU A 37 -19.29 -8.74 5.11
CA LEU A 37 -20.63 -8.25 5.44
C LEU A 37 -21.70 -9.30 5.12
N PHE A 38 -21.77 -9.78 3.88
CA PHE A 38 -22.81 -10.73 3.46
C PHE A 38 -22.68 -12.10 4.13
N SER A 39 -21.46 -12.55 4.44
CA SER A 39 -21.23 -13.87 5.01
C SER A 39 -21.35 -13.94 6.53
N ARG A 40 -20.97 -12.89 7.26
CA ARG A 40 -20.88 -12.91 8.75
C ARG A 40 -21.67 -11.83 9.44
N TYR A 41 -21.80 -10.66 8.81
CA TYR A 41 -22.39 -9.47 9.44
C TYR A 41 -23.70 -9.02 8.80
N PHE A 42 -24.37 -9.88 8.03
CA PHE A 42 -25.59 -9.53 7.30
C PHE A 42 -26.71 -9.03 8.24
N HIS A 43 -26.73 -9.51 9.48
CA HIS A 43 -27.64 -9.06 10.53
C HIS A 43 -27.60 -7.54 10.79
N LEU A 44 -26.50 -6.85 10.46
CA LEU A 44 -26.37 -5.40 10.61
C LEU A 44 -27.20 -4.61 9.59
N ILE A 45 -27.47 -5.20 8.41
CA ILE A 45 -28.21 -4.55 7.32
C ILE A 45 -29.56 -5.20 7.02
N LYS A 46 -29.84 -6.35 7.62
CA LYS A 46 -31.10 -7.08 7.42
C LYS A 46 -32.30 -6.22 7.84
N GLY A 47 -33.26 -6.08 6.92
CA GLY A 47 -34.50 -5.31 7.08
C GLY A 47 -34.29 -3.80 7.06
N LYS A 48 -33.11 -3.29 6.67
CA LYS A 48 -32.78 -1.87 6.67
C LYS A 48 -32.90 -1.25 5.28
N LYS A 49 -33.26 0.04 5.26
CA LYS A 49 -33.08 0.93 4.11
C LYS A 49 -31.64 1.44 4.09
N VAL A 50 -30.90 1.09 3.06
CA VAL A 50 -29.47 1.35 2.96
C VAL A 50 -29.19 2.44 1.92
N GLY A 51 -28.44 3.45 2.32
CA GLY A 51 -27.73 4.33 1.39
C GLY A 51 -26.31 3.80 1.15
N LEU A 52 -25.83 3.78 -0.09
CA LEU A 52 -24.49 3.27 -0.43
C LEU A 52 -23.60 4.36 -1.05
N VAL A 53 -22.51 4.69 -0.36
CA VAL A 53 -21.41 5.48 -0.91
C VAL A 53 -20.47 4.54 -1.66
N THR A 54 -20.42 4.64 -2.98
CA THR A 54 -19.67 3.72 -3.84
C THR A 54 -19.29 4.36 -5.17
N ASN A 55 -18.42 3.68 -5.92
CA ASN A 55 -18.17 3.90 -7.33
C ASN A 55 -17.88 2.55 -8.02
N GLN A 56 -17.28 2.57 -9.21
CA GLN A 56 -16.95 1.38 -10.00
C GLN A 56 -16.00 0.41 -9.30
N SER A 57 -15.25 0.86 -8.28
CA SER A 57 -14.35 0.00 -7.51
C SER A 57 -15.06 -0.80 -6.41
N GLY A 58 -16.32 -0.46 -6.10
CA GLY A 58 -17.17 -1.17 -5.14
C GLY A 58 -17.65 -2.51 -5.68
N VAL A 59 -16.73 -3.46 -5.85
CA VAL A 59 -16.97 -4.83 -6.32
C VAL A 59 -16.38 -5.86 -5.33
N ASN A 60 -16.90 -7.08 -5.31
CA ASN A 60 -16.30 -8.19 -4.57
C ASN A 60 -15.14 -8.84 -5.34
N SER A 61 -14.53 -9.90 -4.77
CA SER A 61 -13.41 -10.63 -5.39
C SER A 61 -13.74 -11.23 -6.78
N ARG A 62 -15.02 -11.40 -7.09
CA ARG A 62 -15.53 -11.91 -8.38
C ARG A 62 -15.92 -10.80 -9.36
N GLY A 63 -15.73 -9.53 -9.01
CA GLY A 63 -16.08 -8.38 -9.85
C GLY A 63 -17.57 -8.01 -9.83
N ILE A 64 -18.37 -8.60 -8.94
CA ILE A 64 -19.80 -8.26 -8.81
C ILE A 64 -19.94 -6.99 -7.97
N SER A 65 -20.69 -6.00 -8.45
CA SER A 65 -20.88 -4.72 -7.76
C SER A 65 -21.61 -4.87 -6.43
N THR A 66 -21.20 -4.12 -5.42
CA THR A 66 -21.93 -3.99 -4.15
C THR A 66 -23.33 -3.40 -4.36
N ILE A 67 -23.55 -2.63 -5.44
CA ILE A 67 -24.89 -2.18 -5.86
C ILE A 67 -25.75 -3.40 -6.18
N ASP A 68 -25.26 -4.28 -7.05
CA ASP A 68 -25.98 -5.47 -7.49
C ASP A 68 -26.20 -6.45 -6.32
N LEU A 69 -25.18 -6.67 -5.48
CA LEU A 69 -25.27 -7.54 -4.30
C LEU A 69 -26.37 -7.09 -3.30
N LEU A 70 -26.57 -5.78 -3.15
CA LEU A 70 -27.63 -5.23 -2.29
C LEU A 70 -28.99 -5.25 -3.00
N ALA A 71 -29.03 -4.92 -4.29
CA ALA A 71 -30.27 -4.85 -5.06
C ALA A 71 -30.93 -6.22 -5.29
N GLU A 72 -30.12 -7.28 -5.42
CA GLU A 72 -30.59 -8.66 -5.62
C GLU A 72 -31.00 -9.34 -4.30
N ASN A 73 -30.79 -8.70 -3.14
CA ASN A 73 -31.05 -9.29 -1.85
C ASN A 73 -32.39 -8.80 -1.26
N GLU A 74 -33.39 -9.68 -1.22
CA GLU A 74 -34.76 -9.38 -0.77
C GLU A 74 -34.87 -8.96 0.71
N LEU A 75 -33.83 -9.20 1.50
CA LEU A 75 -33.81 -8.91 2.94
C LEU A 75 -33.18 -7.56 3.28
N VAL A 76 -32.79 -6.75 2.29
CA VAL A 76 -32.29 -5.38 2.45
C VAL A 76 -32.90 -4.49 1.38
N THR A 77 -33.07 -3.19 1.64
CA THR A 77 -33.61 -2.26 0.64
C THR A 77 -32.57 -1.20 0.32
N LEU A 78 -31.96 -1.27 -0.86
CA LEU A 78 -31.09 -0.21 -1.36
C LEU A 78 -31.95 0.98 -1.82
N VAL A 79 -31.78 2.15 -1.20
CA VAL A 79 -32.67 3.31 -1.42
C VAL A 79 -31.98 4.51 -2.10
N ALA A 80 -30.65 4.62 -2.00
CA ALA A 80 -29.90 5.73 -2.58
C ALA A 80 -28.44 5.36 -2.81
N LEU A 81 -27.84 5.95 -3.84
CA LEU A 81 -26.40 5.90 -4.12
C LEU A 81 -25.77 7.27 -3.92
N TYR A 82 -24.52 7.29 -3.46
CA TYR A 82 -23.74 8.52 -3.26
C TYR A 82 -22.39 8.35 -3.95
N ALA A 83 -22.19 9.08 -5.04
CA ALA A 83 -21.00 8.96 -5.88
C ALA A 83 -19.97 10.03 -5.53
N PRO A 84 -18.68 9.68 -5.35
CA PRO A 84 -17.61 10.62 -5.03
C PRO A 84 -17.15 11.42 -6.28
N GLU A 85 -15.95 12.01 -6.22
CA GLU A 85 -15.23 12.47 -7.41
C GLU A 85 -15.15 11.36 -8.48
N HIS A 86 -15.18 11.72 -9.76
CA HIS A 86 -15.25 10.82 -10.92
C HIS A 86 -16.60 10.11 -11.16
N GLY A 87 -17.57 10.27 -10.24
CA GLY A 87 -18.92 9.72 -10.39
C GLY A 87 -19.01 8.22 -10.12
N LEU A 88 -20.16 7.62 -10.43
CA LEU A 88 -20.46 6.23 -10.11
C LEU A 88 -19.67 5.23 -10.99
N ASP A 89 -19.33 5.61 -12.22
CA ASP A 89 -18.62 4.74 -13.18
C ASP A 89 -17.12 5.06 -13.31
N GLY A 90 -16.64 6.10 -12.61
CA GLY A 90 -15.24 6.49 -12.56
C GLY A 90 -14.68 7.11 -13.84
N LYS A 91 -15.53 7.50 -14.80
CA LYS A 91 -15.07 7.99 -16.11
C LYS A 91 -14.84 9.50 -16.17
N ALA A 92 -15.47 10.28 -15.30
CA ALA A 92 -15.31 11.73 -15.31
C ALA A 92 -13.86 12.14 -14.96
N LYS A 93 -13.37 13.22 -15.57
CA LYS A 93 -11.99 13.69 -15.36
C LYS A 93 -11.82 14.26 -13.94
N ALA A 94 -10.56 14.38 -13.50
CA ALA A 94 -10.26 15.05 -12.23
C ALA A 94 -10.75 16.51 -12.26
N GLY A 95 -11.44 16.94 -11.21
CA GLY A 95 -12.07 18.27 -11.17
C GLY A 95 -13.39 18.39 -11.93
N GLU A 96 -13.82 17.38 -12.69
CA GLU A 96 -15.07 17.42 -13.45
C GLU A 96 -16.27 17.15 -12.51
N TYR A 97 -17.30 17.99 -12.60
CA TYR A 97 -18.52 17.83 -11.84
C TYR A 97 -19.49 16.90 -12.58
N VAL A 98 -19.96 15.86 -11.88
CA VAL A 98 -21.03 14.97 -12.34
C VAL A 98 -22.30 15.33 -11.57
N GLU A 99 -23.40 15.59 -12.26
CA GLU A 99 -24.67 15.94 -11.64
C GLU A 99 -25.34 14.74 -10.95
N SER A 100 -26.22 15.04 -9.98
CA SER A 100 -27.08 14.01 -9.39
C SER A 100 -28.08 13.51 -10.43
N SER A 101 -28.41 12.22 -10.38
CA SER A 101 -29.25 11.54 -11.37
C SER A 101 -30.08 10.42 -10.73
N ARG A 102 -30.71 9.57 -11.53
CA ARG A 102 -31.32 8.31 -11.06
C ARG A 102 -30.62 7.13 -11.70
N HIS A 103 -30.51 6.03 -10.95
CA HIS A 103 -29.86 4.82 -11.43
C HIS A 103 -30.71 4.19 -12.55
N PRO A 104 -30.16 3.90 -13.73
CA PRO A 104 -30.95 3.57 -14.93
C PRO A 104 -31.77 2.28 -14.80
N LYS A 105 -31.32 1.33 -13.97
CA LYS A 105 -32.01 0.04 -13.76
C LYS A 105 -32.87 -0.02 -12.50
N LEU A 106 -32.47 0.71 -11.46
CA LEU A 106 -33.07 0.59 -10.12
C LEU A 106 -34.05 1.73 -9.83
N ASP A 107 -34.00 2.79 -10.64
CA ASP A 107 -34.76 4.03 -10.45
C ASP A 107 -34.62 4.62 -9.03
N ILE A 108 -33.46 4.46 -8.39
CA ILE A 108 -33.12 5.10 -7.11
C ILE A 108 -32.26 6.36 -7.34
N PRO A 109 -32.30 7.36 -6.46
CA PRO A 109 -31.43 8.54 -6.58
C PRO A 109 -29.94 8.18 -6.52
N VAL A 110 -29.16 8.87 -7.35
CA VAL A 110 -27.69 8.87 -7.35
C VAL A 110 -27.24 10.30 -7.06
N TYR A 111 -26.82 10.55 -5.81
CA TYR A 111 -26.36 11.85 -5.37
C TYR A 111 -24.87 12.02 -5.67
N SER A 112 -24.51 13.15 -6.27
CA SER A 112 -23.11 13.55 -6.43
C SER A 112 -22.58 14.16 -5.13
N LEU A 113 -21.48 13.61 -4.62
CA LEU A 113 -20.71 14.13 -3.49
C LEU A 113 -19.45 14.86 -3.96
N TYR A 114 -19.54 15.54 -5.11
CA TYR A 114 -18.48 16.37 -5.65
C TYR A 114 -18.98 17.77 -6.08
N GLY A 115 -18.06 18.70 -6.31
CA GLY A 115 -18.40 20.08 -6.66
C GLY A 115 -19.11 20.84 -5.53
N PRO A 116 -20.33 21.39 -5.76
CA PRO A 116 -21.04 22.22 -4.78
C PRO A 116 -21.50 21.45 -3.54
N THR A 117 -21.66 20.13 -3.63
CA THR A 117 -22.07 19.29 -2.50
C THR A 117 -21.08 18.17 -2.31
N ARG A 118 -20.20 18.27 -1.31
CA ARG A 118 -19.22 17.22 -0.96
C ARG A 118 -19.61 16.42 0.28
N MET A 119 -20.49 16.97 1.10
CA MET A 119 -21.01 16.36 2.31
C MET A 119 -22.51 16.06 2.11
N PRO A 120 -22.99 14.85 2.40
CA PRO A 120 -24.41 14.54 2.32
C PRO A 120 -25.27 15.53 3.12
N THR A 121 -26.36 15.99 2.52
CA THR A 121 -27.33 16.88 3.19
C THR A 121 -28.34 16.07 4.01
N LYS A 122 -29.09 16.74 4.89
CA LYS A 122 -30.19 16.11 5.64
C LYS A 122 -31.20 15.43 4.70
N ALA A 123 -31.58 16.11 3.61
CA ALA A 123 -32.53 15.60 2.63
C ALA A 123 -32.01 14.33 1.94
N MET A 124 -30.72 14.31 1.58
CA MET A 124 -30.11 13.14 0.94
C MET A 124 -30.06 11.91 1.85
N LEU A 125 -30.10 12.08 3.18
CA LEU A 125 -30.02 10.98 4.15
C LEU A 125 -31.36 10.66 4.82
N GLN A 126 -32.44 11.37 4.49
CA GLN A 126 -33.69 11.28 5.25
C GLN A 126 -34.34 9.88 5.16
N ASP A 127 -34.25 9.24 4.00
CA ASP A 127 -34.97 7.99 3.67
C ASP A 127 -34.16 6.72 3.94
N ILE A 128 -32.93 6.86 4.45
CA ILE A 128 -32.05 5.72 4.77
C ILE A 128 -32.05 5.45 6.28
N ASP A 129 -31.94 4.19 6.69
CA ASP A 129 -31.69 3.81 8.08
C ASP A 129 -30.21 3.87 8.42
N LEU A 130 -29.33 3.52 7.48
CA LEU A 130 -27.87 3.55 7.64
C LEU A 130 -27.16 3.85 6.32
N LEU A 131 -25.92 4.32 6.44
CA LEU A 131 -25.03 4.58 5.32
C LEU A 131 -23.94 3.50 5.25
N LEU A 132 -23.80 2.84 4.10
CA LEU A 132 -22.67 1.97 3.78
C LEU A 132 -21.63 2.75 2.99
N TYR A 133 -20.35 2.49 3.24
CA TYR A 133 -19.23 3.00 2.43
C TYR A 133 -18.41 1.83 1.88
N ASP A 134 -18.24 1.78 0.55
CA ASP A 134 -17.48 0.74 -0.14
C ASP A 134 -16.73 1.28 -1.38
N ILE A 135 -15.52 1.79 -1.18
CA ILE A 135 -14.69 2.38 -2.24
C ILE A 135 -13.23 2.00 -2.04
N GLN A 136 -12.55 1.56 -3.11
CA GLN A 136 -11.11 1.33 -3.13
C GLN A 136 -10.34 2.66 -3.19
N ASP A 137 -9.52 2.93 -2.18
CA ASP A 137 -8.58 4.06 -2.15
C ASP A 137 -7.17 3.64 -2.68
N ILE A 138 -6.18 4.54 -2.65
CA ILE A 138 -4.81 4.30 -3.16
C ILE A 138 -3.69 4.47 -2.12
N GLY A 139 -4.02 4.74 -0.85
CA GLY A 139 -3.05 4.92 0.23
C GLY A 139 -2.41 6.31 0.32
N ALA A 140 -3.01 7.32 -0.32
CA ALA A 140 -2.49 8.68 -0.38
C ALA A 140 -3.47 9.71 0.20
N ARG A 141 -2.98 10.62 1.04
CA ARG A 141 -3.79 11.68 1.69
C ARG A 141 -4.59 12.53 0.71
N THR A 142 -4.00 12.82 -0.45
CA THR A 142 -4.59 13.73 -1.45
C THR A 142 -5.61 13.05 -2.35
N TYR A 143 -5.83 11.74 -2.20
CA TYR A 143 -6.85 11.02 -2.95
C TYR A 143 -8.21 11.13 -2.25
N THR A 144 -9.11 11.92 -2.83
CA THR A 144 -10.27 12.55 -2.17
C THR A 144 -11.39 11.59 -1.75
N TYR A 145 -11.30 10.29 -2.05
CA TYR A 145 -12.25 9.30 -1.57
C TYR A 145 -12.25 9.22 -0.04
N ILE A 146 -11.09 9.32 0.62
CA ILE A 146 -11.02 9.34 2.08
C ILE A 146 -11.57 10.64 2.69
N SER A 147 -11.53 11.74 1.95
CA SER A 147 -12.22 13.00 2.31
C SER A 147 -13.74 12.85 2.19
N THR A 148 -14.21 12.13 1.16
CA THR A 148 -15.63 11.78 1.01
C THR A 148 -16.10 10.90 2.17
N LEU A 149 -15.31 9.90 2.57
CA LEU A 149 -15.58 9.09 3.77
C LEU A 149 -15.73 9.96 5.01
N ASN A 150 -14.77 10.86 5.27
CA ASN A 150 -14.81 11.77 6.42
C ASN A 150 -16.10 12.63 6.42
N TYR A 151 -16.44 13.25 5.29
CA TYR A 151 -17.67 14.04 5.17
C TYR A 151 -18.94 13.21 5.33
N CYS A 152 -18.97 11.98 4.83
CA CYS A 152 -20.06 11.05 5.07
C CYS A 152 -20.20 10.74 6.57
N MET A 153 -19.09 10.52 7.28
CA MET A 153 -19.11 10.29 8.74
C MET A 153 -19.59 11.53 9.52
N VAL A 154 -19.13 12.73 9.14
CA VAL A 154 -19.59 13.99 9.76
C VAL A 154 -21.09 14.18 9.54
N ALA A 155 -21.59 13.94 8.33
CA ALA A 155 -23.02 14.01 8.02
C ALA A 155 -23.82 12.94 8.79
N ALA A 156 -23.32 11.71 8.83
CA ALA A 156 -23.93 10.59 9.55
C ALA A 156 -24.07 10.93 11.04
N LYS A 157 -23.02 11.45 11.68
CA LYS A 157 -23.10 11.98 13.05
C LYS A 157 -24.13 13.10 13.18
N LYS A 158 -24.05 14.10 12.31
CA LYS A 158 -24.93 15.29 12.38
C LYS A 158 -26.41 14.96 12.26
N TYR A 159 -26.75 13.93 11.49
CA TYR A 159 -28.13 13.54 11.19
C TYR A 159 -28.53 12.20 11.81
N ASN A 160 -27.79 11.74 12.82
CA ASN A 160 -28.05 10.52 13.60
C ASN A 160 -28.29 9.28 12.71
N LYS A 161 -27.40 9.07 11.74
CA LYS A 161 -27.36 7.85 10.91
C LYS A 161 -26.17 7.00 11.32
N PRO A 162 -26.36 5.70 11.61
CA PRO A 162 -25.26 4.75 11.66
C PRO A 162 -24.52 4.72 10.32
N ILE A 163 -23.20 4.56 10.38
CA ILE A 163 -22.36 4.36 9.20
C ILE A 163 -21.56 3.07 9.34
N ILE A 164 -21.58 2.25 8.29
CA ILE A 164 -20.79 1.02 8.21
C ILE A 164 -19.78 1.16 7.07
N VAL A 165 -18.49 0.98 7.38
CA VAL A 165 -17.41 1.01 6.41
C VAL A 165 -16.99 -0.41 6.07
N LEU A 166 -17.11 -0.76 4.79
CA LEU A 166 -16.67 -2.05 4.26
C LEU A 166 -15.19 -1.90 3.90
N ASP A 167 -14.32 -2.53 4.69
CA ASP A 167 -12.90 -2.26 4.57
C ASP A 167 -12.29 -2.88 3.30
N ARG A 168 -11.24 -2.23 2.79
CA ARG A 168 -10.52 -2.60 1.56
C ARG A 168 -9.00 -2.46 1.75
N PRO A 169 -8.18 -3.20 0.99
CA PRO A 169 -6.73 -3.14 1.11
C PRO A 169 -6.22 -1.73 0.84
N ASN A 170 -5.26 -1.25 1.65
CA ASN A 170 -4.42 -0.14 1.21
C ASN A 170 -3.47 -0.69 0.13
N PRO A 171 -3.49 -0.18 -1.12
CA PRO A 171 -2.72 -0.79 -2.20
C PRO A 171 -1.20 -0.73 -2.03
N LEU A 172 -0.71 0.26 -1.28
CA LEU A 172 0.71 0.42 -0.93
C LEU A 172 1.11 -0.44 0.30
N GLY A 173 0.15 -1.18 0.87
CA GLY A 173 0.26 -1.80 2.17
C GLY A 173 0.20 -0.78 3.31
N GLY A 174 0.29 -1.28 4.54
CA GLY A 174 0.26 -0.45 5.75
C GLY A 174 1.62 -0.23 6.42
N MET A 175 2.71 -0.63 5.76
CA MET A 175 4.08 -0.46 6.25
C MET A 175 4.68 0.90 5.85
N ILE A 176 4.27 1.45 4.71
CA ILE A 176 4.75 2.74 4.23
C ILE A 176 3.97 3.86 4.91
N VAL A 177 4.65 4.60 5.78
CA VAL A 177 4.12 5.79 6.48
C VAL A 177 5.12 6.90 6.36
N GLU A 178 4.85 7.87 5.49
CA GLU A 178 5.90 8.77 5.00
C GLU A 178 5.38 10.13 4.50
N GLY A 179 6.25 11.14 4.62
CA GLY A 179 6.10 12.46 4.04
C GLY A 179 5.56 13.50 5.01
N PRO A 180 5.49 14.77 4.58
CA PRO A 180 5.03 15.87 5.42
C PRO A 180 3.60 15.63 5.90
N VAL A 181 3.39 15.86 7.21
CA VAL A 181 2.09 15.73 7.88
C VAL A 181 1.30 17.02 7.68
N LEU A 182 0.02 16.88 7.37
CA LEU A 182 -0.89 18.01 7.20
C LEU A 182 -1.04 18.80 8.50
N GLU A 183 -0.87 20.12 8.41
CA GLU A 183 -1.09 21.08 9.47
C GLU A 183 -2.49 21.70 9.34
N ASP A 184 -3.13 22.01 10.46
CA ASP A 184 -4.54 22.46 10.51
C ASP A 184 -4.87 23.65 9.59
N PRO A 185 -4.02 24.68 9.44
CA PRO A 185 -4.30 25.78 8.53
C PRO A 185 -4.45 25.36 7.07
N PHE A 186 -3.88 24.22 6.66
CA PHE A 186 -3.88 23.75 5.27
C PHE A 186 -4.95 22.68 4.98
N GLN A 187 -5.81 22.37 5.97
CA GLN A 187 -6.90 21.42 5.78
C GLN A 187 -7.83 21.85 4.64
N SER A 188 -8.18 20.90 3.77
CA SER A 188 -9.04 21.11 2.61
C SER A 188 -9.60 19.77 2.11
N PHE A 189 -10.34 19.77 1.01
CA PHE A 189 -10.88 18.52 0.46
C PHE A 189 -9.79 17.55 -0.04
N VAL A 190 -8.59 18.02 -0.33
CA VAL A 190 -7.42 17.17 -0.68
C VAL A 190 -6.54 16.83 0.53
N GLY A 191 -7.03 17.09 1.74
CA GLY A 191 -6.36 16.76 2.99
C GLY A 191 -7.25 17.12 4.17
N ILE A 192 -8.03 16.14 4.65
CA ILE A 192 -9.13 16.41 5.59
C ILE A 192 -8.75 16.28 7.08
N ASP A 193 -7.59 15.73 7.36
CA ASP A 193 -7.09 15.50 8.72
C ASP A 193 -5.55 15.40 8.70
N ASN A 194 -4.92 15.45 9.86
CA ASN A 194 -3.46 15.49 10.07
C ASN A 194 -2.75 14.18 9.68
N LEU A 195 -2.88 13.77 8.42
CA LEU A 195 -2.26 12.61 7.83
C LEU A 195 -0.92 13.01 7.16
N PRO A 196 0.11 12.16 7.17
CA PRO A 196 1.23 12.25 6.24
C PRO A 196 0.76 11.97 4.81
N LYS A 197 1.64 12.14 3.81
CA LYS A 197 1.31 11.84 2.41
C LYS A 197 0.91 10.37 2.24
N ALA A 198 1.77 9.46 2.65
CA ALA A 198 1.47 8.03 2.74
C ALA A 198 1.07 7.72 4.18
N HIS A 199 -0.22 7.41 4.41
CA HIS A 199 -0.76 7.19 5.75
C HIS A 199 -0.62 5.74 6.24
N GLY A 200 -0.52 4.78 5.32
CA GLY A 200 -0.33 3.34 5.61
C GLY A 200 -1.47 2.71 6.41
N MET A 201 -2.70 3.18 6.23
CA MET A 201 -3.91 2.68 6.91
C MET A 201 -4.93 2.28 5.85
N THR A 202 -5.77 1.29 6.14
CA THR A 202 -6.94 0.96 5.30
C THR A 202 -8.04 2.02 5.44
N VAL A 203 -9.08 1.97 4.61
CA VAL A 203 -10.22 2.89 4.73
C VAL A 203 -11.00 2.68 6.04
N GLY A 204 -11.06 1.45 6.55
CA GLY A 204 -11.63 1.12 7.86
C GLY A 204 -10.80 1.68 9.02
N GLU A 205 -9.47 1.51 8.98
CA GLU A 205 -8.56 2.11 9.97
C GLU A 205 -8.59 3.65 9.91
N LEU A 206 -8.70 4.23 8.71
CA LEU A 206 -8.92 5.67 8.52
C LEU A 206 -10.25 6.13 9.10
N ALA A 207 -11.33 5.36 8.93
CA ALA A 207 -12.61 5.68 9.55
C ALA A 207 -12.47 5.73 11.08
N LEU A 208 -11.83 4.73 11.70
CA LEU A 208 -11.53 4.75 13.13
C LEU A 208 -10.70 5.98 13.53
N PHE A 209 -9.66 6.30 12.76
CA PHE A 209 -8.80 7.46 12.99
C PHE A 209 -9.61 8.77 12.93
N PHE A 210 -10.41 8.99 11.88
CA PHE A 210 -11.27 10.17 11.76
C PHE A 210 -12.31 10.24 12.89
N ASN A 211 -12.83 9.08 13.32
CA ASN A 211 -13.86 9.03 14.34
C ASN A 211 -13.40 9.59 15.69
N ARG A 212 -12.09 9.67 15.95
CA ARG A 212 -11.52 10.31 17.15
C ARG A 212 -11.99 11.76 17.35
N LYS A 213 -12.28 12.47 16.26
CA LYS A 213 -12.80 13.85 16.26
C LYS A 213 -14.31 13.92 15.99
N ILE A 214 -14.87 12.94 15.27
CA ILE A 214 -16.25 12.97 14.78
C ILE A 214 -17.25 12.35 15.77
N ASN A 215 -16.88 11.25 16.43
CA ASN A 215 -17.75 10.46 17.31
C ASN A 215 -19.08 10.02 16.65
N ALA A 216 -19.04 9.61 15.37
CA ALA A 216 -20.13 8.95 14.66
C ALA A 216 -20.42 7.55 15.23
N ASP A 217 -21.65 7.08 15.04
CA ASP A 217 -22.03 5.68 15.24
C ASP A 217 -21.45 4.84 14.08
N LEU A 218 -20.18 4.46 14.24
CA LEU A 218 -19.35 3.82 13.23
C LEU A 218 -19.23 2.33 13.53
N THR A 219 -19.51 1.50 12.52
CA THR A 219 -19.07 0.10 12.47
C THR A 219 -18.09 -0.08 11.31
N VAL A 220 -16.99 -0.80 11.53
CA VAL A 220 -16.07 -1.21 10.46
C VAL A 220 -16.20 -2.71 10.26
N ILE A 221 -16.40 -3.15 9.03
CA ILE A 221 -16.38 -4.56 8.66
C ILE A 221 -14.98 -4.88 8.13
N PRO A 222 -14.14 -5.57 8.92
CA PRO A 222 -12.78 -5.86 8.51
C PRO A 222 -12.75 -6.89 7.37
N MET A 223 -11.65 -6.89 6.61
CA MET A 223 -11.31 -7.94 5.68
C MET A 223 -10.89 -9.22 6.41
N GLU A 224 -11.04 -10.37 5.76
CA GLU A 224 -10.41 -11.62 6.20
C GLU A 224 -9.15 -11.87 5.36
N GLY A 225 -8.07 -12.34 5.98
CA GLY A 225 -6.82 -12.71 5.29
C GLY A 225 -5.86 -11.56 4.99
N TYR A 226 -6.33 -10.30 4.97
CA TYR A 226 -5.45 -9.13 4.78
C TYR A 226 -4.47 -8.97 5.94
N LYS A 227 -3.21 -8.69 5.62
CA LYS A 227 -2.14 -8.36 6.57
C LYS A 227 -1.48 -7.06 6.17
N ARG A 228 -1.04 -6.29 7.16
CA ARG A 228 -0.50 -4.93 6.95
C ARG A 228 0.75 -4.86 6.07
N ASN A 229 1.50 -5.95 5.98
CA ASN A 229 2.66 -6.10 5.11
C ASN A 229 2.32 -6.50 3.66
N MET A 230 1.06 -6.78 3.36
CA MET A 230 0.61 -7.04 1.99
C MET A 230 0.51 -5.74 1.20
N ILE A 231 1.09 -5.72 0.00
CA ILE A 231 0.74 -4.77 -1.05
C ILE A 231 -0.43 -5.34 -1.87
N TYR A 232 -1.06 -4.53 -2.74
CA TYR A 232 -2.25 -4.98 -3.48
C TYR A 232 -2.01 -6.28 -4.28
N GLN A 233 -0.83 -6.42 -4.87
CA GLN A 233 -0.41 -7.59 -5.64
C GLN A 233 -0.51 -8.90 -4.83
N ASP A 234 -0.35 -8.85 -3.51
CA ASP A 234 -0.39 -10.03 -2.62
C ASP A 234 -1.80 -10.51 -2.35
N THR A 235 -2.80 -9.66 -2.60
CA THR A 235 -4.20 -9.96 -2.26
C THR A 235 -4.85 -10.94 -3.23
N GLY A 236 -4.26 -11.13 -4.42
CA GLY A 236 -4.85 -11.90 -5.52
C GLY A 236 -6.10 -11.25 -6.14
N LEU A 237 -6.48 -10.03 -5.72
CA LEU A 237 -7.67 -9.34 -6.21
C LEU A 237 -7.40 -8.64 -7.55
N PRO A 238 -8.39 -8.56 -8.45
CA PRO A 238 -8.28 -7.79 -9.69
C PRO A 238 -8.30 -6.28 -9.39
N TRP A 239 -7.34 -5.55 -9.96
CA TRP A 239 -7.33 -4.08 -9.86
C TRP A 239 -8.41 -3.49 -10.76
N ILE A 240 -9.31 -2.72 -10.17
CA ILE A 240 -10.25 -1.86 -10.89
C ILE A 240 -9.70 -0.43 -10.88
N ALA A 241 -9.56 0.18 -12.07
CA ALA A 241 -9.07 1.54 -12.19
C ALA A 241 -9.88 2.50 -11.30
N THR A 242 -9.21 3.13 -10.34
CA THR A 242 -9.88 3.99 -9.35
C THR A 242 -10.18 5.38 -9.90
N SER A 243 -9.42 5.85 -10.90
CA SER A 243 -9.73 7.05 -11.69
C SER A 243 -9.09 6.96 -13.09
N PRO A 244 -9.41 7.87 -14.03
CA PRO A 244 -8.81 7.87 -15.37
C PRO A 244 -7.28 8.02 -15.38
N ASN A 245 -6.69 8.52 -14.29
CA ASN A 245 -5.24 8.65 -14.13
C ASN A 245 -4.60 7.57 -13.26
N ILE A 246 -5.37 6.65 -12.69
CA ILE A 246 -4.89 5.48 -11.94
C ILE A 246 -5.43 4.20 -12.59
N PRO A 247 -5.02 3.89 -13.84
CA PRO A 247 -5.49 2.70 -14.54
C PRO A 247 -4.89 1.40 -14.00
N ASP A 248 -3.71 1.46 -13.37
CA ASP A 248 -2.95 0.29 -12.94
C ASP A 248 -2.17 0.55 -11.64
N LEU A 249 -1.65 -0.54 -11.05
CA LEU A 249 -0.89 -0.49 -9.81
C LEU A 249 0.43 0.29 -9.95
N GLN A 250 1.03 0.36 -11.13
CA GLN A 250 2.22 1.20 -11.31
C GLN A 250 1.86 2.69 -11.13
N SER A 251 0.71 3.12 -11.64
CA SER A 251 0.18 4.48 -11.41
C SER A 251 -0.14 4.75 -9.94
N VAL A 252 -0.61 3.75 -9.19
CA VAL A 252 -0.83 3.87 -7.73
C VAL A 252 0.47 4.23 -7.01
N PHE A 253 1.53 3.45 -7.25
CA PHE A 253 2.84 3.72 -6.66
C PHE A 253 3.49 4.99 -7.22
N GLY A 254 3.22 5.34 -8.49
CA GLY A 254 3.72 6.57 -9.11
C GLY A 254 3.07 7.85 -8.57
N TYR A 255 1.84 7.78 -8.04
CA TYR A 255 1.02 8.95 -7.68
C TYR A 255 1.74 9.91 -6.73
N MET A 256 2.17 9.42 -5.56
CA MET A 256 2.89 10.27 -4.59
C MET A 256 4.33 10.57 -5.00
N ALA A 257 4.91 9.75 -5.88
CA ALA A 257 6.27 9.92 -6.36
C ALA A 257 6.40 11.03 -7.43
N THR A 258 5.30 11.37 -8.12
CA THR A 258 5.33 12.30 -9.24
C THR A 258 4.31 13.44 -9.15
N GLY A 259 3.18 13.25 -8.47
CA GLY A 259 2.04 14.18 -8.42
C GLY A 259 2.17 15.34 -7.41
N LEU A 260 3.36 15.93 -7.27
CA LEU A 260 3.67 16.88 -6.18
C LEU A 260 3.90 18.34 -6.60
N GLY A 261 4.25 18.60 -7.85
CA GLY A 261 4.73 19.92 -8.31
C GLY A 261 3.64 20.87 -8.83
N GLU A 262 2.40 20.72 -8.37
CA GLU A 262 1.30 21.56 -8.85
C GLU A 262 1.63 23.07 -8.70
N GLY A 263 1.60 23.79 -9.82
CA GLY A 263 1.94 25.22 -9.87
C GLY A 263 3.44 25.56 -9.83
N THR A 264 4.36 24.60 -9.65
CA THR A 264 5.81 24.89 -9.58
C THR A 264 6.52 24.89 -10.94
N GLY A 265 5.90 24.27 -11.95
CA GLY A 265 6.53 23.97 -13.24
C GLY A 265 7.17 22.57 -13.31
N VAL A 266 7.25 21.84 -12.18
CA VAL A 266 7.55 20.40 -12.15
C VAL A 266 6.22 19.65 -12.23
N PHE A 267 6.06 18.74 -13.18
CA PHE A 267 4.78 18.06 -13.43
C PHE A 267 4.96 16.58 -13.69
N GLN A 268 3.86 15.84 -13.51
CA GLN A 268 3.78 14.40 -13.83
C GLN A 268 3.24 14.17 -15.24
N ALA A 269 3.60 13.02 -15.82
CA ALA A 269 2.98 12.53 -17.05
C ALA A 269 2.85 11.00 -17.07
N ASP A 270 2.22 10.47 -18.11
CA ASP A 270 1.98 9.04 -18.32
C ASP A 270 1.32 8.33 -17.15
N LYS A 271 0.30 8.99 -16.58
CA LYS A 271 -0.45 8.45 -15.45
C LYS A 271 0.50 8.20 -14.27
N PHE A 272 1.25 9.23 -13.89
CA PHE A 272 2.20 9.23 -12.77
C PHE A 272 3.45 8.35 -12.95
N LYS A 273 3.81 7.98 -14.19
CA LYS A 273 5.00 7.15 -14.49
C LYS A 273 6.22 8.00 -14.89
N TRP A 274 6.03 9.29 -15.10
CA TRP A 274 7.08 10.25 -15.45
C TRP A 274 6.96 11.53 -14.62
N ILE A 275 8.08 12.15 -14.28
CA ILE A 275 8.15 13.48 -13.64
C ILE A 275 9.28 14.31 -14.26
N GLY A 276 9.05 15.60 -14.48
CA GLY A 276 10.06 16.52 -14.98
C GLY A 276 9.55 17.95 -15.06
N GLY A 277 10.30 18.81 -15.74
CA GLY A 277 9.94 20.23 -15.89
C GLY A 277 10.71 20.88 -17.03
N LYS A 278 10.19 22.02 -17.51
CA LYS A 278 10.80 22.80 -18.59
C LYS A 278 12.23 23.20 -18.24
N GLY A 279 13.15 23.04 -19.18
CA GLY A 279 14.56 23.47 -19.04
C GLY A 279 15.42 22.56 -18.16
N LEU A 280 14.85 21.53 -17.52
CA LEU A 280 15.63 20.57 -16.75
C LEU A 280 16.46 19.66 -17.68
N ASN A 281 17.69 19.33 -17.30
CA ASN A 281 18.50 18.36 -18.03
C ASN A 281 18.14 16.94 -17.59
N ALA A 282 17.49 16.17 -18.47
CA ALA A 282 17.01 14.82 -18.16
C ALA A 282 18.12 13.87 -17.67
N ALA A 283 19.30 13.89 -18.32
CA ALA A 283 20.41 13.00 -17.98
C ALA A 283 20.99 13.31 -16.58
N LYS A 284 21.26 14.58 -16.30
CA LYS A 284 21.78 15.03 -14.99
C LYS A 284 20.77 14.78 -13.87
N TYR A 285 19.49 15.01 -14.16
CA TYR A 285 18.42 14.78 -13.18
C TYR A 285 18.27 13.29 -12.84
N ALA A 286 18.28 12.41 -13.85
CA ALA A 286 18.29 10.96 -13.64
C ALA A 286 19.53 10.49 -12.88
N GLU A 287 20.71 11.00 -13.21
CA GLU A 287 21.95 10.67 -12.52
C GLU A 287 21.87 11.01 -11.03
N THR A 288 21.46 12.24 -10.70
CA THR A 288 21.38 12.70 -9.31
C THR A 288 20.37 11.89 -8.50
N LEU A 289 19.22 11.56 -9.10
CA LEU A 289 18.21 10.71 -8.48
C LEU A 289 18.70 9.27 -8.26
N ASN A 290 19.42 8.68 -9.21
CA ASN A 290 19.99 7.35 -9.05
C ASN A 290 21.13 7.34 -8.01
N GLN A 291 21.92 8.42 -7.90
CA GLN A 291 22.94 8.59 -6.86
C GLN A 291 22.36 8.67 -5.45
N ALA A 292 21.09 9.08 -5.30
CA ALA A 292 20.38 9.04 -4.03
C ALA A 292 20.08 7.63 -3.52
N LYS A 293 20.24 6.58 -4.36
CA LYS A 293 20.09 5.16 -4.00
C LYS A 293 18.77 4.84 -3.30
N LEU A 294 17.68 5.46 -3.76
CA LEU A 294 16.33 5.20 -3.22
C LEU A 294 15.95 3.72 -3.43
N PRO A 295 15.58 2.98 -2.38
CA PRO A 295 15.26 1.57 -2.52
C PRO A 295 14.09 1.31 -3.48
N GLY A 296 14.19 0.22 -4.24
CA GLY A 296 13.08 -0.29 -5.06
C GLY A 296 12.79 0.50 -6.34
N VAL A 297 13.55 1.53 -6.69
CA VAL A 297 13.34 2.35 -7.90
C VAL A 297 14.65 2.71 -8.59
N SER A 298 14.60 2.83 -9.91
CA SER A 298 15.61 3.55 -10.70
C SER A 298 14.94 4.53 -11.65
N PHE A 299 15.70 5.53 -12.09
CA PHE A 299 15.20 6.64 -12.87
C PHE A 299 15.86 6.63 -14.26
N ILE A 300 15.03 6.56 -15.30
CA ILE A 300 15.49 6.55 -16.69
C ILE A 300 15.32 7.97 -17.23
N PRO A 301 16.38 8.64 -17.74
CA PRO A 301 16.26 9.97 -18.30
C PRO A 301 15.34 9.96 -19.51
N GLU A 302 14.40 10.91 -19.57
CA GLU A 302 13.46 11.01 -20.68
C GLU A 302 13.10 12.48 -20.93
N GLN A 303 13.28 12.93 -22.17
CA GLN A 303 12.96 14.28 -22.64
C GLN A 303 11.57 14.33 -23.28
N ARG A 304 10.80 15.38 -23.00
CA ARG A 304 9.47 15.66 -23.56
C ARG A 304 9.40 17.11 -24.05
N GLY A 305 9.67 17.31 -25.34
CA GLY A 305 9.80 18.66 -25.88
C GLY A 305 10.90 19.43 -25.14
N ASP A 306 10.56 20.60 -24.58
CA ASP A 306 11.46 21.43 -23.79
C ASP A 306 11.56 21.00 -22.30
N ALA A 307 10.81 19.98 -21.88
CA ALA A 307 10.84 19.46 -20.53
C ALA A 307 11.73 18.22 -20.41
N GLY A 308 12.80 18.32 -19.62
CA GLY A 308 13.58 17.15 -19.21
C GLY A 308 13.02 16.54 -17.94
N GLY A 309 13.10 15.22 -17.84
CA GLY A 309 12.58 14.50 -16.69
C GLY A 309 13.07 13.06 -16.63
N VAL A 310 12.35 12.28 -15.84
CA VAL A 310 12.66 10.86 -15.62
C VAL A 310 11.40 10.02 -15.65
N ARG A 311 11.53 8.83 -16.24
CA ARG A 311 10.57 7.74 -16.08
C ARG A 311 10.95 6.89 -14.87
N LEU A 312 9.95 6.55 -14.07
CA LEU A 312 10.11 5.67 -12.91
C LEU A 312 10.15 4.22 -13.36
N LYS A 313 11.24 3.51 -13.04
CA LYS A 313 11.32 2.06 -13.13
C LYS A 313 11.29 1.48 -11.72
N ILE A 314 10.13 1.02 -11.29
CA ILE A 314 9.97 0.36 -9.98
C ILE A 314 10.50 -1.07 -10.10
N ASN A 315 11.59 -1.35 -9.37
CA ASN A 315 12.29 -2.63 -9.37
C ASN A 315 11.83 -3.55 -8.23
N ASN A 316 11.35 -2.97 -7.12
CA ASN A 316 10.77 -3.72 -5.99
C ASN A 316 9.71 -2.87 -5.27
N TYR A 317 8.46 -3.31 -5.33
CA TYR A 317 7.32 -2.60 -4.75
C TYR A 317 7.28 -2.61 -3.21
N TYR A 318 7.94 -3.56 -2.54
CA TYR A 318 7.98 -3.61 -1.07
C TYR A 318 8.95 -2.61 -0.45
N THR A 319 10.02 -2.26 -1.17
CA THR A 319 11.00 -1.28 -0.69
C THR A 319 10.80 0.10 -1.29
N PHE A 320 10.04 0.21 -2.38
CA PHE A 320 9.76 1.49 -3.00
C PHE A 320 8.84 2.34 -2.11
N ASN A 321 9.36 3.46 -1.61
CA ASN A 321 8.61 4.43 -0.83
C ASN A 321 8.24 5.64 -1.69
N PRO A 322 7.00 5.73 -2.21
CA PRO A 322 6.64 6.74 -3.20
C PRO A 322 6.57 8.16 -2.63
N ALA A 323 6.14 8.34 -1.37
CA ALA A 323 6.09 9.67 -0.77
C ALA A 323 7.49 10.26 -0.56
N LYS A 324 8.44 9.45 -0.09
CA LYS A 324 9.86 9.83 0.03
C LYS A 324 10.45 10.15 -1.34
N THR A 325 10.25 9.27 -2.32
CA THR A 325 10.73 9.49 -3.69
C THR A 325 10.21 10.79 -4.28
N GLY A 326 8.95 11.14 -4.04
CA GLY A 326 8.38 12.40 -4.51
C GLY A 326 9.08 13.63 -3.93
N ILE A 327 9.45 13.62 -2.64
CA ILE A 327 10.23 14.72 -2.03
C ILE A 327 11.59 14.85 -2.69
N TYR A 328 12.30 13.74 -2.93
CA TYR A 328 13.59 13.73 -3.61
C TYR A 328 13.49 14.23 -5.04
N ALA A 329 12.50 13.75 -5.80
CA ALA A 329 12.27 14.18 -7.16
C ALA A 329 12.03 15.70 -7.22
N LEU A 330 11.12 16.21 -6.39
CA LEU A 330 10.80 17.63 -6.37
C LEU A 330 12.01 18.48 -5.94
N SER A 331 12.69 18.16 -4.84
CA SER A 331 13.80 18.98 -4.35
C SER A 331 15.01 18.95 -5.28
N LEU A 332 15.35 17.79 -5.84
CA LEU A 332 16.46 17.69 -6.80
C LEU A 332 16.14 18.39 -8.13
N ALA A 333 14.88 18.47 -8.54
CA ALA A 333 14.47 19.29 -9.67
C ALA A 333 14.68 20.79 -9.37
N PHE A 334 14.26 21.26 -8.19
CA PHE A 334 14.47 22.65 -7.74
C PHE A 334 15.94 23.04 -7.62
N LEU A 335 16.82 22.13 -7.24
CA LEU A 335 18.27 22.37 -7.18
C LEU A 335 18.94 22.47 -8.56
N GLN A 336 18.27 22.03 -9.62
CA GLN A 336 18.85 21.91 -10.96
C GLN A 336 18.14 22.78 -12.01
N GLY A 337 16.91 23.21 -11.76
CA GLY A 337 16.10 24.03 -12.66
C GLY A 337 15.68 25.36 -12.04
N ASP A 338 15.19 26.26 -12.88
CA ASP A 338 14.63 27.56 -12.47
C ASP A 338 13.12 27.42 -12.26
N PHE A 339 12.74 26.88 -11.11
CA PHE A 339 11.34 26.68 -10.72
C PHE A 339 10.93 27.68 -9.62
N LYS A 340 9.65 28.03 -9.59
CA LYS A 340 9.11 28.97 -8.60
C LYS A 340 8.11 28.26 -7.70
N VAL A 341 8.17 28.53 -6.41
CA VAL A 341 7.22 28.01 -5.43
C VAL A 341 5.96 28.90 -5.44
N PRO A 342 4.76 28.33 -5.69
CA PRO A 342 3.51 29.05 -5.48
C PRO A 342 3.36 29.48 -4.03
N LYS A 343 2.88 30.70 -3.79
CA LYS A 343 2.73 31.26 -2.44
C LYS A 343 1.27 31.32 -2.03
N SER A 344 0.96 30.79 -0.85
CA SER A 344 -0.32 31.06 -0.18
C SER A 344 -0.41 32.52 0.27
N GLY A 345 -1.58 33.10 0.10
CA GLY A 345 -1.98 34.40 0.68
C GLY A 345 -3.34 34.22 1.37
N ASP A 346 -4.31 35.07 1.03
CA ASP A 346 -5.70 34.91 1.51
C ASP A 346 -6.33 33.58 1.07
N THR A 347 -5.86 33.03 -0.06
CA THR A 347 -6.22 31.69 -0.52
C THR A 347 -5.00 30.79 -0.52
N ILE A 348 -5.17 29.59 0.04
CA ILE A 348 -4.13 28.57 0.06
C ILE A 348 -4.00 27.94 -1.34
N VAL A 349 -2.79 28.01 -1.89
CA VAL A 349 -2.48 27.43 -3.21
C VAL A 349 -2.52 25.91 -3.17
N MET A 350 -2.74 25.28 -4.34
CA MET A 350 -2.85 23.83 -4.40
C MET A 350 -1.55 23.12 -3.99
N PHE A 351 -0.39 23.71 -4.26
CA PHE A 351 0.90 23.21 -3.80
C PHE A 351 0.92 22.98 -2.28
N ASP A 352 0.62 24.01 -1.50
CA ASP A 352 0.62 23.94 -0.04
C ASP A 352 -0.47 23.01 0.49
N LYS A 353 -1.64 22.91 -0.18
CA LYS A 353 -2.67 21.91 0.14
C LYS A 353 -2.18 20.47 -0.07
N ILE A 354 -1.49 20.21 -1.18
CA ILE A 354 -0.91 18.90 -1.50
C ILE A 354 0.23 18.55 -0.55
N MET A 355 1.07 19.52 -0.18
CA MET A 355 2.14 19.34 0.81
C MET A 355 1.60 19.22 2.22
N GLY A 356 0.49 19.88 2.50
CA GLY A 356 -0.15 19.98 3.81
C GLY A 356 0.52 21.00 4.74
N THR A 357 1.41 21.82 4.21
CA THR A 357 2.18 22.86 4.89
C THR A 357 2.86 23.73 3.84
N ASP A 358 3.11 25.00 4.15
CA ASP A 358 3.92 25.91 3.33
C ASP A 358 5.43 25.69 3.49
N LYS A 359 5.84 24.98 4.55
CA LYS A 359 7.25 24.73 4.89
C LYS A 359 8.01 24.03 3.77
N ILE A 360 7.40 23.11 3.04
CA ILE A 360 8.06 22.43 1.92
C ILE A 360 8.47 23.44 0.85
N GLY A 361 7.60 24.39 0.52
CA GLY A 361 7.92 25.48 -0.40
C GLY A 361 9.10 26.32 0.09
N GLN A 362 9.10 26.68 1.37
CA GLN A 362 10.20 27.44 1.98
C GLN A 362 11.53 26.66 1.93
N TYR A 363 11.51 25.35 2.15
CA TYR A 363 12.71 24.50 2.06
C TYR A 363 13.27 24.40 0.64
N LEU A 364 12.39 24.36 -0.36
CA LEU A 364 12.81 24.34 -1.77
C LEU A 364 13.50 25.65 -2.17
N GLU A 365 12.97 26.80 -1.73
CA GLU A 365 13.60 28.11 -1.99
C GLU A 365 14.93 28.30 -1.27
N GLN A 366 15.08 27.70 -0.09
CA GLN A 366 16.35 27.68 0.64
C GLN A 366 17.39 26.73 0.01
N GLY A 367 17.01 25.95 -1.00
CA GLY A 367 17.89 24.97 -1.63
C GLY A 367 18.26 23.81 -0.70
N LEU A 368 17.37 23.41 0.21
CA LEU A 368 17.64 22.26 1.07
C LEU A 368 17.75 20.96 0.27
N LEU A 369 18.72 20.13 0.65
CA LEU A 369 18.84 18.78 0.14
C LEU A 369 17.66 17.91 0.63
N PRO A 370 17.25 16.87 -0.12
CA PRO A 370 16.12 16.02 0.25
C PRO A 370 16.21 15.50 1.70
N GLN A 371 17.39 15.04 2.13
CA GLN A 371 17.63 14.49 3.48
C GLN A 371 17.36 15.50 4.59
N GLN A 372 17.62 16.79 4.34
CA GLN A 372 17.34 17.86 5.29
C GLN A 372 15.83 18.09 5.39
N ILE A 373 15.13 18.05 4.25
CA ILE A 373 13.66 18.13 4.22
C ILE A 373 13.05 16.95 5.00
N GLU A 374 13.58 15.74 4.84
CA GLU A 374 13.15 14.57 5.62
C GLU A 374 13.32 14.78 7.12
N THR A 375 14.52 15.21 7.52
CA THR A 375 14.84 15.50 8.91
C THR A 375 13.86 16.50 9.52
N ASN A 376 13.43 17.50 8.74
CA ASN A 376 12.51 18.54 9.21
C ASN A 376 11.08 18.05 9.43
N TYR A 377 10.55 17.15 8.58
CA TYR A 377 9.18 16.62 8.79
C TYR A 377 9.14 15.36 9.67
N ALA A 378 10.27 14.70 9.91
CA ALA A 378 10.36 13.45 10.67
C ALA A 378 9.71 13.51 12.07
N PRO A 379 9.85 14.58 12.88
CA PRO A 379 9.21 14.63 14.20
C PRO A 379 7.67 14.57 14.13
N ALA A 380 7.06 15.29 13.19
CA ALA A 380 5.61 15.26 12.99
C ALA A 380 5.15 13.89 12.48
N LEU A 381 5.90 13.30 11.55
CA LEU A 381 5.65 11.97 11.03
C LEU A 381 5.71 10.91 12.15
N GLN A 382 6.70 10.99 13.05
CA GLN A 382 6.83 10.07 14.18
C GLN A 382 5.64 10.20 15.14
N LYS A 383 5.19 11.43 15.44
CA LYS A 383 3.99 11.66 16.24
C LYS A 383 2.76 11.00 15.61
N PHE A 384 2.58 11.12 14.29
CA PHE A 384 1.50 10.44 13.57
C PHE A 384 1.64 8.91 13.66
N LYS A 385 2.84 8.36 13.43
CA LYS A 385 3.11 6.92 13.54
C LYS A 385 2.72 6.35 14.90
N GLU A 386 2.96 7.10 15.98
CA GLU A 386 2.53 6.70 17.32
C GLU A 386 1.02 6.85 17.53
N GLU A 387 0.41 7.94 17.06
CA GLU A 387 -1.02 8.17 17.20
C GLU A 387 -1.85 7.11 16.46
N ARG A 388 -1.47 6.76 15.22
CA ARG A 388 -2.23 5.81 14.40
C ARG A 388 -2.36 4.43 15.03
N LYS A 389 -1.41 3.99 15.87
CA LYS A 389 -1.42 2.66 16.50
C LYS A 389 -2.73 2.37 17.25
N LYS A 390 -3.38 3.40 17.78
CA LYS A 390 -4.67 3.31 18.50
C LYS A 390 -5.85 2.90 17.61
N TYR A 391 -5.73 3.08 16.30
CA TYR A 391 -6.81 2.92 15.32
C TYR A 391 -6.53 1.80 14.32
N LEU A 392 -5.38 1.11 14.45
CA LEU A 392 -5.05 -0.03 13.61
C LEU A 392 -5.89 -1.24 14.01
N LEU A 393 -6.42 -1.95 13.01
CA LEU A 393 -7.16 -3.18 13.24
C LEU A 393 -6.19 -4.30 13.61
N SER A 394 -6.45 -4.93 14.76
CA SER A 394 -5.58 -5.98 15.31
C SER A 394 -5.53 -7.23 14.42
N ASP A 395 -6.61 -7.55 13.73
CA ASP A 395 -6.70 -8.68 12.77
C ASP A 395 -5.70 -8.55 11.61
N TYR A 396 -5.32 -7.33 11.26
CA TYR A 396 -4.34 -7.06 10.20
C TYR A 396 -2.90 -7.07 10.69
N ASN A 397 -2.66 -7.27 11.99
CA ASN A 397 -1.32 -7.46 12.52
C ASN A 397 -0.65 -8.65 11.80
N PRO A 398 0.47 -8.42 11.07
CA PRO A 398 1.18 -9.49 10.39
C PRO A 398 1.93 -10.42 11.34
N GLY A 399 1.95 -10.11 12.64
CA GLY A 399 2.89 -10.71 13.58
C GLY A 399 4.29 -10.18 13.30
N ILE A 400 5.30 -11.00 13.57
CA ILE A 400 6.68 -10.63 13.28
C ILE A 400 6.98 -10.86 11.79
N VAL A 401 7.27 -9.78 11.07
CA VAL A 401 7.63 -9.80 9.65
C VAL A 401 9.15 -9.91 9.51
N ILE A 402 9.62 -10.77 8.62
CA ILE A 402 11.05 -10.83 8.28
C ILE A 402 11.22 -10.34 6.85
N MET A 403 12.01 -9.29 6.66
CA MET A 403 12.36 -8.70 5.38
C MET A 403 13.81 -9.05 5.05
N VAL A 404 14.06 -9.78 3.97
CA VAL A 404 15.42 -10.10 3.50
C VAL A 404 15.65 -9.41 2.17
N ASN A 405 16.67 -8.54 2.10
CA ASN A 405 16.99 -7.73 0.93
C ASN A 405 15.75 -7.02 0.34
N GLY A 406 14.87 -6.55 1.23
CA GLY A 406 13.67 -5.84 0.84
C GLY A 406 12.50 -6.70 0.36
N ARG A 407 12.54 -8.02 0.56
CA ARG A 407 11.43 -8.92 0.25
C ARG A 407 10.90 -9.55 1.54
N PRO A 408 9.57 -9.58 1.76
CA PRO A 408 9.02 -10.30 2.91
C PRO A 408 9.26 -11.81 2.74
N LEU A 409 9.65 -12.47 3.82
CA LEU A 409 9.67 -13.92 3.94
C LEU A 409 8.41 -14.39 4.64
N PHE A 410 7.71 -15.33 4.00
CA PHE A 410 6.57 -16.02 4.56
C PHE A 410 7.02 -17.38 5.09
N PHE A 411 6.49 -17.76 6.24
CA PHE A 411 6.86 -18.98 6.93
C PHE A 411 5.62 -19.83 7.22
N ASP A 412 5.80 -21.15 7.20
CA ASP A 412 4.79 -22.12 7.62
C ASP A 412 4.60 -22.15 9.15
N ALA A 413 5.60 -21.69 9.90
CA ALA A 413 5.53 -21.42 11.32
C ALA A 413 5.85 -19.95 11.62
N ALA A 414 4.98 -19.29 12.39
CA ALA A 414 5.15 -17.87 12.70
C ALA A 414 6.43 -17.60 13.50
N PRO A 415 7.23 -16.58 13.12
CA PRO A 415 8.30 -16.08 13.96
C PRO A 415 7.76 -15.55 15.30
N PHE A 416 8.57 -15.60 16.35
CA PHE A 416 8.16 -15.14 17.69
C PHE A 416 9.32 -14.50 18.45
N LEU A 417 9.02 -13.69 19.48
CA LEU A 417 10.00 -13.22 20.45
C LEU A 417 10.14 -14.25 21.58
N ASP A 418 11.38 -14.63 21.89
CA ASP A 418 11.66 -15.46 23.06
C ASP A 418 11.67 -14.65 24.38
N ALA A 419 12.02 -15.31 25.48
CA ALA A 419 12.11 -14.68 26.81
C ALA A 419 13.19 -13.58 26.91
N ASN A 420 14.17 -13.58 26.02
CA ASN A 420 15.27 -12.60 25.97
C ASN A 420 15.01 -11.50 24.91
N HIS A 421 13.78 -11.39 24.41
CA HIS A 421 13.38 -10.44 23.36
C HIS A 421 14.21 -10.59 22.07
N ARG A 422 14.55 -11.83 21.69
CA ARG A 422 15.18 -12.18 20.43
C ARG A 422 14.15 -12.77 19.49
N VAL A 423 14.19 -12.32 18.23
CA VAL A 423 13.30 -12.83 17.19
C VAL A 423 13.79 -14.20 16.72
N MET A 424 12.92 -15.18 16.87
CA MET A 424 13.13 -16.57 16.49
C MET A 424 12.40 -16.85 15.19
N VAL A 425 13.12 -17.35 14.19
CA VAL A 425 12.60 -17.64 12.84
C VAL A 425 12.76 -19.11 12.50
N PRO A 426 11.87 -19.69 11.68
CA PRO A 426 12.07 -21.03 11.17
C PRO A 426 13.37 -21.12 10.37
N LEU A 427 14.14 -22.16 10.70
CA LEU A 427 15.51 -22.42 10.27
C LEU A 427 15.82 -22.08 8.79
N ARG A 428 15.02 -22.58 7.85
CA ARG A 428 15.37 -22.53 6.42
C ARG A 428 15.22 -21.14 5.80
N GLY A 429 14.15 -20.41 6.13
CA GLY A 429 13.74 -19.27 5.32
C GLY A 429 14.78 -18.15 5.25
N VAL A 430 15.37 -17.75 6.38
CA VAL A 430 16.33 -16.62 6.39
C VAL A 430 17.67 -17.00 5.78
N ALA A 431 18.20 -18.17 6.12
CA ALA A 431 19.48 -18.63 5.62
C ALA A 431 19.44 -18.86 4.09
N GLU A 432 18.41 -19.54 3.59
CA GLU A 432 18.24 -19.79 2.15
C GLU A 432 18.03 -18.47 1.37
N ALA A 433 17.27 -17.51 1.93
CA ALA A 433 17.09 -16.19 1.31
C ALA A 433 18.37 -15.35 1.26
N LEU A 434 19.34 -15.63 2.14
CA LEU A 434 20.69 -15.05 2.11
C LEU A 434 21.66 -15.85 1.25
N GLY A 435 21.19 -16.90 0.57
CA GLY A 435 21.99 -17.77 -0.30
C GLY A 435 22.80 -18.83 0.43
N ALA A 436 22.46 -19.14 1.68
CA ALA A 436 23.11 -20.18 2.47
C ALA A 436 22.38 -21.52 2.39
N GLY A 437 23.13 -22.62 2.35
CA GLY A 437 22.62 -23.97 2.51
C GLY A 437 22.41 -24.31 3.98
N VAL A 438 21.39 -25.11 4.27
CA VAL A 438 20.99 -25.46 5.63
C VAL A 438 20.84 -26.97 5.80
N GLN A 439 21.47 -27.51 6.84
CA GLN A 439 21.41 -28.93 7.19
C GLN A 439 21.03 -29.10 8.67
N TRP A 440 20.06 -29.98 8.92
CA TRP A 440 19.68 -30.42 10.26
C TRP A 440 20.33 -31.78 10.55
N ASN A 441 21.02 -31.91 11.68
CA ASN A 441 21.53 -33.17 12.20
C ASN A 441 20.72 -33.57 13.45
N PRO A 442 19.87 -34.60 13.37
CA PRO A 442 19.03 -35.02 14.49
C PRO A 442 19.82 -35.67 15.63
N GLU A 443 20.89 -36.41 15.34
CA GLU A 443 21.69 -37.14 16.35
C GLU A 443 22.44 -36.16 17.25
N GLN A 444 23.06 -35.15 16.63
CA GLN A 444 23.82 -34.13 17.35
C GLN A 444 22.94 -32.98 17.85
N ARG A 445 21.65 -32.96 17.47
CA ARG A 445 20.74 -31.82 17.67
C ARG A 445 21.38 -30.50 17.23
N THR A 446 21.98 -30.49 16.03
CA THR A 446 22.65 -29.32 15.48
C THR A 446 22.05 -28.88 14.16
N VAL A 447 22.06 -27.57 13.96
CA VAL A 447 21.81 -26.93 12.69
C VAL A 447 23.13 -26.44 12.13
N THR A 448 23.43 -26.79 10.89
CA THR A 448 24.58 -26.27 10.16
C THR A 448 24.09 -25.36 9.03
N ILE A 449 24.59 -24.13 8.99
CA ILE A 449 24.34 -23.15 7.92
C ILE A 449 25.67 -22.89 7.21
N LYS A 450 25.71 -23.08 5.90
CA LYS A 450 26.92 -22.91 5.08
C LYS A 450 26.67 -21.91 3.96
N LYS A 451 27.57 -20.94 3.83
CA LYS A 451 27.61 -20.00 2.70
C LYS A 451 29.07 -19.70 2.37
N GLU A 452 29.51 -20.08 1.17
CA GLU A 452 30.91 -19.93 0.76
C GLU A 452 31.86 -20.55 1.81
N GLU A 453 32.79 -19.78 2.36
CA GLU A 453 33.74 -20.20 3.40
C GLU A 453 33.13 -20.18 4.82
N THR A 454 31.96 -19.57 4.98
CA THR A 454 31.31 -19.41 6.29
C THR A 454 30.50 -20.65 6.65
N ASN A 455 30.81 -21.23 7.80
CA ASN A 455 30.13 -22.38 8.40
C ASN A 455 29.70 -22.06 9.83
N ILE A 456 28.39 -22.00 10.05
CA ILE A 456 27.77 -21.75 11.34
C ILE A 456 27.13 -23.04 11.84
N VAL A 457 27.42 -23.44 13.08
CA VAL A 457 26.76 -24.57 13.74
C VAL A 457 26.03 -24.06 14.98
N PHE A 458 24.71 -24.14 14.94
CA PHE A 458 23.83 -23.85 16.07
C PHE A 458 23.50 -25.16 16.81
N LEU A 459 23.70 -25.17 18.12
CA LEU A 459 23.32 -26.29 18.98
C LEU A 459 21.93 -25.99 19.56
N ILE A 460 20.98 -26.91 19.41
CA ILE A 460 19.62 -26.73 19.96
C ILE A 460 19.67 -26.74 21.50
N ASP A 461 18.88 -25.86 22.11
CA ASP A 461 18.77 -25.64 23.56
C ASP A 461 20.09 -25.21 24.22
N SER A 462 21.03 -24.68 23.43
CA SER A 462 22.31 -24.16 23.89
C SER A 462 22.51 -22.72 23.43
N THR A 463 23.06 -21.88 24.30
CA THR A 463 23.46 -20.51 23.96
C THR A 463 24.81 -20.45 23.23
N ARG A 464 25.40 -21.60 22.89
CA ARG A 464 26.67 -21.69 22.18
C ARG A 464 26.43 -22.00 20.70
N ALA A 465 27.18 -21.33 19.85
CA ALA A 465 27.26 -21.61 18.42
C ALA A 465 28.74 -21.75 18.01
N LEU A 466 29.01 -22.40 16.88
CA LEU A 466 30.34 -22.43 16.28
C LEU A 466 30.32 -21.62 14.99
N LEU A 467 31.21 -20.64 14.85
CA LEU A 467 31.45 -19.90 13.61
C LEU A 467 32.83 -20.27 13.08
N ASN A 468 32.89 -20.96 11.94
CA ASN A 468 34.12 -21.50 11.36
C ASN A 468 34.95 -22.32 12.36
N GLY A 469 34.26 -23.10 13.21
CA GLY A 469 34.87 -23.92 14.26
C GLY A 469 35.20 -23.17 15.56
N LYS A 470 35.11 -21.83 15.58
CA LYS A 470 35.32 -21.02 16.79
C LYS A 470 34.02 -20.92 17.59
N GLU A 471 34.08 -21.19 18.89
CA GLU A 471 32.93 -21.03 19.78
C GLU A 471 32.52 -19.57 19.95
N MET A 472 31.22 -19.31 19.82
CA MET A 472 30.57 -18.03 19.95
C MET A 472 29.46 -18.14 20.99
N GLN A 473 29.35 -17.13 21.86
CA GLN A 473 28.31 -17.04 22.87
C GLN A 473 27.14 -16.19 22.37
N MET A 474 25.93 -16.70 22.55
CA MET A 474 24.67 -16.00 22.31
C MET A 474 23.95 -15.70 23.63
N ASP A 475 23.01 -14.76 23.59
CA ASP A 475 22.11 -14.45 24.70
C ASP A 475 20.77 -15.21 24.61
N THR A 476 20.61 -16.07 23.62
CA THR A 476 19.45 -16.94 23.43
C THR A 476 19.90 -18.28 22.86
N SER A 477 19.00 -19.25 22.84
CA SER A 477 19.25 -20.57 22.27
C SER A 477 18.27 -20.88 21.14
N PRO A 478 18.72 -21.51 20.04
CA PRO A 478 17.83 -22.14 19.08
C PRO A 478 16.97 -23.20 19.75
N VAL A 479 15.70 -23.32 19.37
CA VAL A 479 14.74 -24.26 19.99
C VAL A 479 13.98 -25.05 18.95
N ILE A 480 13.40 -26.18 19.34
CA ILE A 480 12.39 -26.88 18.54
C ILE A 480 11.00 -26.51 19.08
N LYS A 481 10.18 -25.84 18.27
CA LYS A 481 8.82 -25.42 18.64
C LYS A 481 7.83 -25.98 17.62
N LYS A 482 6.84 -26.75 18.09
CA LYS A 482 5.83 -27.41 17.24
C LYS A 482 6.44 -28.17 16.04
N GLY A 483 7.53 -28.90 16.27
CA GLY A 483 8.22 -29.67 15.21
C GLY A 483 9.01 -28.84 14.20
N ARG A 484 9.20 -27.54 14.43
CA ARG A 484 10.05 -26.66 13.62
C ARG A 484 11.25 -26.18 14.43
N THR A 485 12.42 -26.24 13.81
CA THR A 485 13.64 -25.66 14.37
C THR A 485 13.60 -24.15 14.19
N MET A 486 13.69 -23.43 15.30
CA MET A 486 13.60 -21.99 15.38
C MET A 486 14.97 -21.45 15.79
N ILE A 487 15.56 -20.61 14.96
CA ILE A 487 16.88 -20.03 15.17
C ILE A 487 16.78 -18.53 15.43
N PRO A 488 17.69 -17.95 16.21
CA PRO A 488 17.70 -16.51 16.45
C PRO A 488 18.17 -15.78 15.18
N VAL A 489 17.29 -14.93 14.65
CA VAL A 489 17.51 -14.28 13.34
C VAL A 489 18.71 -13.33 13.33
N ARG A 490 18.96 -12.65 14.46
CA ARG A 490 20.11 -11.76 14.63
C ARG A 490 21.41 -12.49 14.34
N TYR A 491 21.67 -13.56 15.09
CA TYR A 491 22.92 -14.33 14.96
C TYR A 491 23.01 -15.01 13.60
N THR A 492 21.88 -15.46 13.04
CA THR A 492 21.86 -16.01 11.68
C THR A 492 22.31 -14.98 10.64
N GLY A 493 21.78 -13.76 10.69
CA GLY A 493 22.15 -12.69 9.77
C GLY A 493 23.57 -12.16 10.01
N GLU A 494 23.90 -11.80 11.24
CA GLU A 494 25.20 -11.21 11.60
C GLU A 494 26.36 -12.17 11.33
N TYR A 495 26.21 -13.48 11.61
CA TYR A 495 27.25 -14.48 11.31
C TYR A 495 27.38 -14.76 9.81
N LEU A 496 26.35 -14.48 9.00
CA LEU A 496 26.40 -14.50 7.54
C LEU A 496 26.81 -13.14 6.94
N ASP A 497 27.38 -12.25 7.77
CA ASP A 497 27.84 -10.92 7.39
C ASP A 497 26.73 -10.02 6.81
N ALA A 498 25.51 -10.12 7.36
CA ALA A 498 24.38 -9.25 7.07
C ALA A 498 24.11 -8.27 8.22
N ASN A 499 23.54 -7.11 7.90
CA ASN A 499 23.00 -6.18 8.88
C ASN A 499 21.59 -6.63 9.28
N VAL A 500 21.28 -6.58 10.58
CA VAL A 500 19.96 -6.96 11.12
C VAL A 500 19.40 -5.82 11.97
N HIS A 501 18.25 -5.29 11.59
CA HIS A 501 17.55 -4.21 12.30
C HIS A 501 16.14 -4.64 12.72
N TRP A 502 15.76 -4.36 13.96
CA TRP A 502 14.41 -4.62 14.47
C TRP A 502 13.62 -3.31 14.56
N ASP A 503 12.52 -3.23 13.81
CA ASP A 503 11.53 -2.17 13.92
C ASP A 503 10.38 -2.64 14.83
N SER A 504 10.39 -2.16 16.07
CA SER A 504 9.39 -2.52 17.07
C SER A 504 7.99 -1.97 16.77
N ALA A 505 7.89 -0.84 16.04
CA ALA A 505 6.62 -0.23 15.68
C ALA A 505 5.92 -1.01 14.56
N LEU A 506 6.71 -1.57 13.64
CA LEU A 506 6.23 -2.39 12.53
C LEU A 506 6.25 -3.89 12.82
N GLN A 507 6.80 -4.30 13.97
CA GLN A 507 7.09 -5.71 14.31
C GLN A 507 7.86 -6.40 13.17
N ALA A 508 8.87 -5.72 12.62
CA ALA A 508 9.58 -6.19 11.44
C ALA A 508 11.10 -6.29 11.68
N VAL A 509 11.70 -7.39 11.24
CA VAL A 509 13.16 -7.56 11.16
C VAL A 509 13.60 -7.30 9.73
N TRP A 510 14.50 -6.34 9.55
CA TRP A 510 15.13 -6.03 8.26
C TRP A 510 16.52 -6.64 8.22
N ILE A 511 16.79 -7.44 7.19
CA ILE A 511 18.06 -8.11 6.96
C ILE A 511 18.59 -7.70 5.60
N THR A 512 19.77 -7.09 5.57
CA THR A 512 20.44 -6.65 4.34
C THR A 512 21.85 -7.21 4.30
N GLY A 513 22.22 -7.87 3.20
CA GLY A 513 23.62 -8.30 3.02
C GLY A 513 24.54 -7.09 2.94
N LYS A 514 25.73 -7.11 3.56
CA LYS A 514 26.64 -5.95 3.57
C LYS A 514 27.12 -5.48 2.18
N THR A 515 27.00 -6.32 1.16
CA THR A 515 27.29 -5.96 -0.25
C THR A 515 26.09 -5.35 -0.99
N ALA A 516 24.87 -5.44 -0.44
CA ALA A 516 23.70 -4.74 -0.92
C ALA A 516 23.57 -3.41 -0.17
N ALA A 517 23.59 -2.30 -0.91
CA ALA A 517 23.65 -0.95 -0.38
C ALA A 517 22.81 -0.73 0.90
N ASN A 518 23.46 -0.11 1.90
CA ASN A 518 22.87 0.34 3.16
C ASN A 518 21.45 0.87 2.98
N VAL A 519 20.48 0.16 3.55
CA VAL A 519 19.14 0.69 3.84
C VAL A 519 19.24 1.33 5.24
N PRO A 520 18.62 2.51 5.47
CA PRO A 520 18.70 3.22 6.75
C PRO A 520 18.22 2.39 7.95
#